data_AF-A0AAV5BNN3-F1
#
_entry.id   AF-A0AAV5BNN3-F1
#
_cell.length_a   1.000
_cell.length_b   1.000
_cell.length_c   1.000
_cell.angle_alpha   90.00
_cell.angle_beta   90.00
_cell.angle_gamma   90.00
#
_symmetry.space_group_name_H-M   'P 1'
#
loop_
_entity.id
_entity.type
_entity.pdbx_description
1 polymer ?
#
loop_
_entity_poly.entity_id
_entity_poly.type
_entity_poly.pdbx_seq_one_letter_code
_entity_poly.pdbx_strand_id
1 'polypeptide(L)'
;MMRHLLLSRRLLRLVLRPLPTSPPTPSSASTPATRSFSSSAAPPPTTPSPSPSPPRRSTRRPCPSRTRRCPRTSTPSPTGAAPTRSTPASSSIEALQDAHKERRKLRPLGSGLSRNGLALTRAGMVNLALMDKVLDVDVKRKSVTVQAGIRVAELVDALREHGLTLQNSASIREQQVGGFTQVGAHGTGARLPPVDEQLISMKLVTPAKGTIELSNEKDPELFYLARCGLGGLGVVPEVILQIEAESNDPEIDTLSFTELRDRLLARDPLAVGFGSLSKPTMKDLDYMENLLQLIEKEDRPAPPPIEQHWTARSKSPMSPVSSSGEDDIFSLVDIIMYLRTSDAWQRKEITEEFFSYRSVTQTSLSDQYSAYAHWAKIEVPKDKDELPELQARLRERFPVDAYNKALMELDPNKVLSNAKLEKLFPVLEHVHQAK
;
A
#
# COMPACT_ATOMS: atom_id res chain seq x y z
N MET A 1 7.56 12.87 7.25
CA MET A 1 7.04 11.70 6.50
C MET A 1 6.86 10.41 7.33
N MET A 2 7.86 9.95 8.11
CA MET A 2 7.77 8.71 8.95
C MET A 2 6.61 8.70 9.97
N ARG A 3 6.12 9.86 10.41
CA ARG A 3 5.02 9.99 11.38
C ARG A 3 3.63 10.10 10.75
N HIS A 4 3.50 10.59 9.51
CA HIS A 4 2.23 10.67 8.76
C HIS A 4 1.59 9.30 8.53
N LEU A 5 2.42 8.26 8.59
CA LEU A 5 2.10 6.91 8.20
C LEU A 5 1.92 5.96 9.42
N LEU A 6 2.57 6.31 10.53
CA LEU A 6 2.13 5.93 11.87
C LEU A 6 0.82 6.66 12.26
N LEU A 7 0.51 7.79 11.60
CA LEU A 7 -0.70 8.60 11.79
C LEU A 7 -1.97 7.80 11.46
N SER A 8 -2.06 7.22 10.26
CA SER A 8 -3.23 6.45 9.82
C SER A 8 -3.52 5.22 10.72
N ARG A 9 -2.46 4.52 11.14
CA ARG A 9 -2.55 3.30 11.98
C ARG A 9 -3.11 3.52 13.38
N ARG A 10 -2.97 4.72 13.95
CA ARG A 10 -3.49 5.06 15.28
C ARG A 10 -4.76 5.92 15.24
N LEU A 11 -4.98 6.69 14.18
CA LEU A 11 -6.22 7.44 13.97
C LEU A 11 -7.42 6.50 13.92
N LEU A 12 -7.31 5.38 13.21
CA LEU A 12 -8.42 4.42 13.12
C LEU A 12 -8.70 3.66 14.43
N ARG A 13 -7.73 3.54 15.35
CA ARG A 13 -7.96 2.95 16.69
C ARG A 13 -8.77 3.86 17.62
N LEU A 14 -8.90 5.14 17.31
CA LEU A 14 -9.55 6.14 18.17
C LEU A 14 -10.94 6.56 17.69
N VAL A 15 -11.22 6.48 16.38
CA VAL A 15 -12.56 6.68 15.83
C VAL A 15 -13.53 5.55 16.27
N LEU A 16 -12.98 4.41 16.73
CA LEU A 16 -13.73 3.20 17.07
C LEU A 16 -13.81 2.87 18.57
N ARG A 17 -13.50 3.81 19.46
CA ARG A 17 -13.79 3.58 20.89
C ARG A 17 -15.26 3.89 21.15
N PRO A 18 -16.06 2.95 21.69
CA PRO A 18 -17.35 3.32 22.24
C PRO A 18 -17.10 4.36 23.35
N LEU A 19 -17.90 5.42 23.34
CA LEU A 19 -17.90 6.43 24.40
C LEU A 19 -17.99 5.74 25.77
N PRO A 20 -17.24 6.20 26.79
CA PRO A 20 -17.42 5.67 28.13
C PRO A 20 -18.87 5.92 28.55
N THR A 21 -19.62 4.84 28.78
CA THR A 21 -20.95 4.91 29.36
C THR A 21 -20.81 5.41 30.80
N SER A 22 -21.33 6.60 31.06
CA SER A 22 -21.50 7.11 32.43
C SER A 22 -22.35 6.11 33.23
N PRO A 23 -21.97 5.77 34.48
CA PRO A 23 -22.81 4.91 35.30
C PRO A 23 -24.11 5.64 35.66
N PRO A 24 -25.23 4.92 35.85
CA PRO A 24 -26.51 5.54 36.14
C PRO A 24 -26.49 6.19 37.53
N THR A 25 -27.00 7.41 37.60
CA THR A 25 -27.40 8.09 38.84
C THR A 25 -28.58 7.35 39.49
N PRO A 26 -28.50 6.96 40.78
CA PRO A 26 -29.68 6.50 41.51
C PRO A 26 -30.48 7.68 42.07
N SER A 27 -31.80 7.62 41.89
CA SER A 27 -32.79 8.57 42.37
C SER A 27 -33.08 8.42 43.88
N SER A 28 -33.03 9.57 44.56
CA SER A 28 -33.87 10.06 45.67
C SER A 28 -34.28 9.18 46.88
N ALA A 29 -33.92 9.74 48.04
CA ALA A 29 -34.75 9.98 49.24
C ALA A 29 -34.82 8.91 50.36
N SER A 30 -34.12 9.19 51.46
CA SER A 30 -34.74 9.49 52.77
C SER A 30 -33.68 9.83 53.84
N THR A 31 -33.87 10.97 54.51
CA THR A 31 -33.25 11.40 55.79
C THR A 31 -34.31 11.17 56.90
N PRO A 32 -34.08 11.39 58.22
CA PRO A 32 -32.87 11.87 58.92
C PRO A 32 -32.55 11.18 60.28
N ALA A 33 -31.36 11.43 60.85
CA ALA A 33 -31.17 11.72 62.30
C ALA A 33 -29.69 11.99 62.67
N THR A 34 -29.43 13.24 63.08
CA THR A 34 -28.59 13.72 64.21
C THR A 34 -27.60 12.77 64.91
N ARG A 35 -26.31 13.15 65.00
CA ARG A 35 -25.69 13.81 66.18
C ARG A 35 -24.16 14.00 66.00
N SER A 36 -23.70 15.10 66.57
CA SER A 36 -22.35 15.63 66.78
C SER A 36 -21.30 14.68 67.35
N PHE A 37 -20.01 14.88 67.03
CA PHE A 37 -18.93 15.22 67.98
C PHE A 37 -17.63 15.60 67.25
N SER A 38 -16.88 16.53 67.85
CA SER A 38 -15.66 17.18 67.35
C SER A 38 -14.36 16.47 67.76
N SER A 39 -13.26 16.85 67.09
CA SER A 39 -11.89 17.13 67.56
C SER A 39 -10.89 16.51 66.55
N SER A 40 -9.65 16.94 66.35
CA SER A 40 -8.85 18.15 66.59
C SER A 40 -7.56 17.91 65.78
N ALA A 41 -6.90 19.00 65.40
CA ALA A 41 -5.69 19.07 64.57
C ALA A 41 -4.44 18.39 65.14
N ALA A 42 -3.51 17.96 64.25
CA ALA A 42 -2.09 18.39 64.20
C ALA A 42 -1.28 17.62 63.11
N PRO A 43 -0.29 18.25 62.43
CA PRO A 43 0.57 17.64 61.39
C PRO A 43 2.01 17.37 61.92
N PRO A 44 3.04 17.13 61.06
CA PRO A 44 3.82 15.89 60.96
C PRO A 44 5.21 15.95 61.65
N PRO A 45 6.03 14.88 61.57
CA PRO A 45 7.48 15.03 61.73
C PRO A 45 8.26 14.71 60.44
N THR A 46 9.33 15.50 60.27
CA THR A 46 10.27 15.60 59.17
C THR A 46 11.58 14.86 59.44
N THR A 47 12.22 14.41 58.34
CA THR A 47 13.69 14.27 58.09
C THR A 47 14.49 13.11 58.73
N PRO A 48 15.68 12.70 58.20
CA PRO A 48 16.49 13.29 57.11
C PRO A 48 17.05 12.31 56.02
N SER A 49 17.52 12.91 54.92
CA SER A 49 18.38 12.32 53.88
C SER A 49 19.83 12.10 54.37
N PRO A 50 20.61 11.26 53.67
CA PRO A 50 22.05 11.48 53.55
C PRO A 50 22.50 11.67 52.09
N SER A 51 23.43 12.59 51.89
CA SER A 51 24.13 12.89 50.64
C SER A 51 25.62 12.45 50.74
N PRO A 52 26.51 12.71 49.76
CA PRO A 52 27.21 11.68 48.99
C PRO A 52 28.70 11.52 49.37
N SER A 53 29.37 10.51 48.82
CA SER A 53 30.82 10.27 49.00
C SER A 53 31.50 9.83 47.68
N PRO A 54 32.84 10.00 47.55
CA PRO A 54 33.51 10.62 46.39
C PRO A 54 34.06 9.63 45.34
N PRO A 55 34.61 10.10 44.19
CA PRO A 55 34.90 9.25 43.04
C PRO A 55 36.28 8.57 43.14
N ARG A 56 36.34 7.28 42.84
CA ARG A 56 37.61 6.54 42.64
C ARG A 56 38.01 6.53 41.17
N ARG A 57 39.24 6.96 40.94
CA ARG A 57 39.98 7.03 39.68
C ARG A 57 40.54 5.63 39.34
N SER A 58 40.27 5.09 38.15
CA SER A 58 41.09 4.00 37.59
C SER A 58 41.21 4.10 36.07
N THR A 59 42.41 4.51 35.64
CA THR A 59 43.18 4.03 34.48
C THR A 59 42.44 3.54 33.23
N ARG A 60 42.58 4.34 32.16
CA ARG A 60 42.35 3.95 30.76
C ARG A 60 43.27 2.79 30.36
N ARG A 61 42.68 1.73 29.78
CA ARG A 61 43.30 0.83 28.79
C ARG A 61 42.27 0.53 27.69
N PRO A 62 42.66 0.42 26.41
CA PRO A 62 41.75 0.44 25.28
C PRO A 62 41.08 -0.93 25.06
N CYS A 63 39.77 -0.93 24.82
CA CYS A 63 39.01 -2.13 24.45
C CYS A 63 39.19 -2.45 22.96
N PRO A 64 39.41 -3.72 22.57
CA PRO A 64 39.58 -4.12 21.19
C PRO A 64 38.25 -4.09 20.42
N SER A 65 38.31 -3.58 19.21
CA SER A 65 37.26 -3.58 18.21
C SER A 65 36.75 -5.00 17.91
N ARG A 66 35.52 -5.31 18.31
CA ARG A 66 34.79 -6.46 17.79
C ARG A 66 33.30 -6.10 17.72
N THR A 67 32.88 -5.69 16.53
CA THR A 67 31.48 -5.47 16.15
C THR A 67 30.69 -6.76 16.34
N ARG A 68 29.93 -6.83 17.44
CA ARG A 68 28.86 -7.84 17.59
C ARG A 68 27.72 -7.43 16.67
N ARG A 69 27.66 -8.12 15.54
CA ARG A 69 26.57 -8.12 14.56
C ARG A 69 25.27 -8.49 15.28
N CYS A 70 24.26 -7.61 15.25
CA CYS A 70 22.90 -7.96 15.64
C CYS A 70 22.41 -9.15 14.79
N PRO A 71 21.68 -10.14 15.35
CA PRO A 71 21.17 -11.24 14.56
C PRO A 71 20.12 -10.71 13.58
N ARG A 72 20.36 -10.92 12.29
CA ARG A 72 19.34 -10.78 11.24
C ARG A 72 18.18 -11.70 11.61
N THR A 73 16.99 -11.15 11.84
CA THR A 73 15.74 -11.91 11.81
C THR A 73 15.55 -12.41 10.37
N SER A 74 15.87 -13.68 10.14
CA SER A 74 15.55 -14.41 8.93
C SER A 74 14.03 -14.63 8.88
N THR A 75 13.34 -13.91 8.03
CA THR A 75 12.04 -14.35 7.51
C THR A 75 12.25 -15.63 6.69
N PRO A 76 11.48 -16.71 6.91
CA PRO A 76 11.60 -17.90 6.09
C PRO A 76 11.08 -17.61 4.68
N SER A 77 11.95 -17.78 3.69
CA SER A 77 11.60 -17.84 2.28
C SER A 77 10.62 -19.01 2.05
N PRO A 78 9.60 -18.87 1.19
CA PRO A 78 8.81 -20.02 0.78
C PRO A 78 9.71 -20.98 -0.01
N THR A 79 9.93 -22.16 0.56
CA THR A 79 10.69 -23.27 -0.03
C THR A 79 10.03 -23.69 -1.33
N GLY A 80 10.71 -23.48 -2.46
CA GLY A 80 10.29 -23.97 -3.77
C GLY A 80 10.50 -23.03 -4.97
N ALA A 81 11.02 -21.81 -4.78
CA ALA A 81 11.39 -20.94 -5.90
C ALA A 81 12.84 -21.20 -6.33
N ALA A 82 13.05 -21.47 -7.63
CA ALA A 82 14.38 -21.48 -8.24
C ALA A 82 15.08 -20.13 -7.97
N PRO A 83 16.43 -20.10 -7.81
CA PRO A 83 17.15 -18.87 -7.52
C PRO A 83 16.88 -17.82 -8.60
N THR A 84 16.37 -16.66 -8.18
CA THR A 84 16.14 -15.50 -9.04
C THR A 84 17.48 -14.94 -9.51
N ARG A 85 17.72 -14.91 -10.82
CA ARG A 85 18.89 -14.24 -11.39
C ARG A 85 18.62 -12.74 -11.47
N SER A 86 19.44 -11.93 -10.81
CA SER A 86 19.44 -10.47 -10.95
C SER A 86 20.07 -10.12 -12.30
N THR A 87 19.40 -9.33 -13.14
CA THR A 87 19.85 -9.05 -14.51
C THR A 87 19.89 -7.54 -14.78
N PRO A 88 21.02 -6.98 -15.25
CA PRO A 88 21.08 -5.64 -15.86
C PRO A 88 20.00 -5.36 -16.93
N ALA A 89 19.81 -4.09 -17.30
CA ALA A 89 18.81 -3.66 -18.29
C ALA A 89 18.93 -4.36 -19.65
N SER A 90 20.14 -4.42 -20.20
CA SER A 90 20.45 -5.14 -21.44
C SER A 90 20.11 -6.62 -21.32
N SER A 91 20.50 -7.25 -20.21
CA SER A 91 20.20 -8.66 -19.97
C SER A 91 18.73 -8.94 -19.62
N SER A 92 17.94 -7.93 -19.24
CA SER A 92 16.49 -8.08 -19.04
C SER A 92 15.77 -8.18 -20.39
N ILE A 93 16.22 -7.40 -21.39
CA ILE A 93 15.76 -7.53 -22.78
C ILE A 93 16.13 -8.91 -23.33
N GLU A 94 17.39 -9.33 -23.17
CA GLU A 94 17.84 -10.66 -23.61
C GLU A 94 17.03 -11.78 -22.94
N ALA A 95 16.85 -11.71 -21.62
CA ALA A 95 16.06 -12.70 -20.88
C ALA A 95 14.60 -12.79 -21.35
N LEU A 96 13.99 -11.64 -21.70
CA LEU A 96 12.64 -11.59 -22.27
C LEU A 96 12.59 -12.16 -23.69
N GLN A 97 13.57 -11.83 -24.53
CA GLN A 97 13.66 -12.35 -25.89
C GLN A 97 13.88 -13.87 -25.90
N ASP A 98 14.73 -14.38 -25.02
CA ASP A 98 14.96 -15.83 -24.89
C ASP A 98 13.72 -16.53 -24.36
N ALA A 99 13.09 -15.99 -23.31
CA ALA A 99 11.81 -16.50 -22.81
C ALA A 99 10.70 -16.47 -23.88
N HIS A 100 10.70 -15.45 -24.74
CA HIS A 100 9.78 -15.34 -25.87
C HIS A 100 10.01 -16.41 -26.94
N LYS A 101 11.27 -16.65 -27.33
CA LYS A 101 11.66 -17.71 -28.28
C LYS A 101 11.32 -19.09 -27.74
N GLU A 102 11.58 -19.31 -26.45
CA GLU A 102 11.33 -20.59 -25.75
C GLU A 102 9.87 -20.78 -25.31
N ARG A 103 9.01 -19.76 -25.49
CA ARG A 103 7.63 -19.72 -24.95
C ARG A 103 7.56 -20.05 -23.45
N ARG A 104 8.56 -19.60 -22.70
CA ARG A 104 8.69 -19.85 -21.27
C ARG A 104 8.10 -18.67 -20.51
N LYS A 105 7.26 -18.96 -19.51
CA LYS A 105 6.67 -17.91 -18.66
C LYS A 105 7.73 -17.29 -17.74
N LEU A 106 7.63 -16.00 -17.52
CA LEU A 106 8.55 -15.16 -16.74
C LEU A 106 7.76 -14.01 -16.13
N ARG A 107 8.08 -13.56 -14.92
CA ARG A 107 7.43 -12.36 -14.33
C ARG A 107 8.47 -11.37 -13.82
N PRO A 108 8.26 -10.05 -13.98
CA PRO A 108 9.04 -9.07 -13.23
C PRO A 108 8.72 -9.22 -11.74
N LEU A 109 9.77 -9.37 -10.94
CA LEU A 109 9.70 -9.47 -9.49
C LEU A 109 10.46 -8.31 -8.88
N GLY A 110 9.76 -7.51 -8.08
CA GLY A 110 10.39 -6.53 -7.19
C GLY A 110 10.71 -7.12 -5.82
N SER A 111 10.39 -6.39 -4.74
CA SER A 111 10.68 -6.83 -3.36
C SER A 111 9.83 -8.00 -2.86
N GLY A 112 8.88 -8.51 -3.66
CA GLY A 112 8.00 -9.63 -3.24
C GLY A 112 7.02 -9.29 -2.12
N LEU A 113 6.74 -8.00 -1.87
CA LEU A 113 5.92 -7.54 -0.74
C LEU A 113 4.41 -7.54 -1.01
N SER A 114 3.99 -7.76 -2.28
CA SER A 114 2.57 -7.91 -2.61
C SER A 114 2.03 -9.18 -2.00
N ARG A 115 1.07 -9.06 -1.07
CA ARG A 115 0.55 -10.22 -0.31
C ARG A 115 -0.06 -11.28 -1.22
N ASN A 116 -0.69 -10.84 -2.31
CA ASN A 116 -1.36 -11.72 -3.25
C ASN A 116 -0.42 -12.46 -4.21
N GLY A 117 0.90 -12.22 -4.14
CA GLY A 117 1.89 -12.91 -4.96
C GLY A 117 1.72 -12.68 -6.47
N LEU A 118 1.19 -11.53 -6.91
CA LEU A 118 0.91 -11.25 -8.32
C LEU A 118 2.15 -11.36 -9.23
N ALA A 119 3.34 -11.09 -8.69
CA ALA A 119 4.62 -11.22 -9.39
C ALA A 119 5.20 -12.65 -9.36
N LEU A 120 4.66 -13.55 -8.53
CA LEU A 120 5.21 -14.89 -8.36
C LEU A 120 4.79 -15.82 -9.50
N THR A 121 5.74 -16.59 -10.00
CA THR A 121 5.51 -17.68 -10.93
C THR A 121 6.57 -18.76 -10.72
N ARG A 122 6.19 -20.03 -10.91
CA ARG A 122 7.13 -21.16 -10.83
C ARG A 122 8.08 -21.22 -12.02
N ALA A 123 7.71 -20.63 -13.14
CA ALA A 123 8.44 -20.75 -14.41
C ALA A 123 9.73 -19.90 -14.46
N GLY A 124 9.76 -18.76 -13.78
CA GLY A 124 10.92 -17.89 -13.71
C GLY A 124 10.56 -16.45 -13.38
N MET A 125 11.48 -15.71 -12.76
CA MET A 125 11.28 -14.30 -12.42
C MET A 125 12.51 -13.49 -12.83
N VAL A 126 12.26 -12.27 -13.33
CA VAL A 126 13.31 -11.26 -13.61
C VAL A 126 13.35 -10.30 -12.45
N ASN A 127 14.52 -10.15 -11.84
CA ASN A 127 14.72 -9.23 -10.75
C ASN A 127 15.51 -8.01 -11.24
N LEU A 128 14.93 -6.83 -11.05
CA LEU A 128 15.48 -5.53 -11.44
C LEU A 128 16.33 -4.88 -10.34
N ALA A 129 16.61 -5.55 -9.22
CA ALA A 129 17.29 -4.95 -8.07
C ALA A 129 18.67 -4.32 -8.35
N LEU A 130 19.34 -4.70 -9.45
CA LEU A 130 20.62 -4.08 -9.88
C LEU A 130 20.42 -2.82 -10.73
N MET A 131 19.17 -2.47 -11.02
CA MET A 131 18.75 -1.28 -11.75
C MET A 131 18.19 -0.27 -10.76
N ASP A 132 19.04 0.21 -9.86
CA ASP A 132 18.68 0.98 -8.67
C ASP A 132 19.23 2.41 -8.68
N LYS A 133 19.65 2.92 -9.84
CA LYS A 133 20.27 4.25 -9.96
C LYS A 133 19.24 5.34 -10.22
N VAL A 134 19.42 6.47 -9.54
CA VAL A 134 18.90 7.78 -9.99
C VAL A 134 19.80 8.26 -11.12
N LEU A 135 19.21 8.47 -12.30
CA LEU A 135 19.94 8.80 -13.52
C LEU A 135 20.04 10.31 -13.72
N ASP A 136 18.97 11.04 -13.39
CA ASP A 136 18.90 12.49 -13.54
C ASP A 136 17.84 13.09 -12.59
N VAL A 137 18.11 14.26 -12.03
CA VAL A 137 17.17 15.02 -11.20
C VAL A 137 17.09 16.45 -11.74
N ASP A 138 15.99 16.78 -12.39
CA ASP A 138 15.72 18.14 -12.88
C ASP A 138 14.93 18.92 -11.83
N VAL A 139 15.65 19.77 -11.08
CA VAL A 139 15.08 20.63 -10.04
C VAL A 139 14.13 21.68 -10.61
N LYS A 140 14.37 22.17 -11.82
CA LYS A 140 13.55 23.23 -12.45
C LYS A 140 12.22 22.67 -12.94
N ARG A 141 12.27 21.53 -13.64
CA ARG A 141 11.08 20.82 -14.13
C ARG A 141 10.40 20.01 -13.04
N LYS A 142 11.06 19.82 -11.91
CA LYS A 142 10.64 18.95 -10.80
C LYS A 142 10.34 17.54 -11.30
N SER A 143 11.31 16.93 -11.97
CA SER A 143 11.22 15.55 -12.45
C SER A 143 12.46 14.76 -12.11
N VAL A 144 12.31 13.46 -11.88
CA VAL A 144 13.43 12.52 -11.66
C VAL A 144 13.37 11.37 -12.65
N THR A 145 14.49 11.09 -13.32
CA THR A 145 14.68 9.89 -14.13
C THR A 145 15.38 8.84 -13.29
N VAL A 146 14.77 7.67 -13.15
CA VAL A 146 15.26 6.64 -12.24
C VAL A 146 15.02 5.23 -12.78
N GLN A 147 15.95 4.35 -12.46
CA GLN A 147 15.79 2.93 -12.75
C GLN A 147 14.80 2.27 -11.79
N ALA A 148 13.92 1.45 -12.33
CA ALA A 148 12.73 0.94 -11.64
C ALA A 148 13.03 -0.07 -10.51
N GLY A 149 14.26 -0.58 -10.41
CA GLY A 149 14.71 -1.47 -9.35
C GLY A 149 15.05 -0.76 -8.04
N ILE A 150 15.20 0.57 -8.05
CA ILE A 150 15.46 1.35 -6.84
C ILE A 150 14.31 1.17 -5.85
N ARG A 151 14.60 1.14 -4.55
CA ARG A 151 13.54 1.17 -3.53
C ARG A 151 13.05 2.59 -3.31
N VAL A 152 11.76 2.72 -2.95
CA VAL A 152 11.15 4.02 -2.64
C VAL A 152 11.91 4.75 -1.52
N ALA A 153 12.40 4.01 -0.52
CA ALA A 153 13.24 4.57 0.55
C ALA A 153 14.45 5.33 0.00
N GLU A 154 15.20 4.66 -0.88
CA GLU A 154 16.45 5.15 -1.46
C GLU A 154 16.20 6.31 -2.42
N LEU A 155 15.13 6.24 -3.23
CA LEU A 155 14.73 7.35 -4.10
C LEU A 155 14.41 8.61 -3.29
N VAL A 156 13.58 8.50 -2.26
CA VAL A 156 13.21 9.66 -1.42
C VAL A 156 14.44 10.25 -0.72
N ASP A 157 15.36 9.40 -0.25
CA ASP A 157 16.57 9.87 0.41
C ASP A 157 17.52 10.57 -0.58
N ALA A 158 17.62 10.10 -1.82
CA ALA A 158 18.38 10.77 -2.88
C ALA A 158 17.75 12.12 -3.29
N LEU A 159 16.42 12.21 -3.36
CA LEU A 159 15.72 13.47 -3.69
C LEU A 159 15.88 14.54 -2.60
N ARG A 160 16.01 14.12 -1.33
CA ARG A 160 16.20 15.02 -0.19
C ARG A 160 17.45 15.88 -0.33
N GLU A 161 18.52 15.36 -0.95
CA GLU A 161 19.75 16.12 -1.22
C GLU A 161 19.51 17.34 -2.12
N HIS A 162 18.41 17.33 -2.89
CA HIS A 162 17.98 18.42 -3.76
C HIS A 162 16.84 19.26 -3.16
N GLY A 163 16.42 18.98 -1.92
CA GLY A 163 15.24 19.61 -1.30
C GLY A 163 13.93 19.21 -1.98
N LEU A 164 13.88 18.00 -2.56
CA LEU A 164 12.73 17.47 -3.30
C LEU A 164 12.23 16.18 -2.66
N THR A 165 10.97 15.82 -2.95
CA THR A 165 10.33 14.56 -2.53
C THR A 165 9.33 14.07 -3.59
N LEU A 166 8.90 12.82 -3.48
CA LEU A 166 7.71 12.32 -4.22
C LEU A 166 6.45 13.03 -3.72
N GLN A 167 5.48 13.27 -4.62
CA GLN A 167 4.21 13.92 -4.28
C GLN A 167 3.36 13.08 -3.32
N ASN A 168 3.45 11.76 -3.48
CA ASN A 168 2.74 10.82 -2.63
C ASN A 168 3.50 9.50 -2.61
N SER A 169 3.44 8.77 -1.49
CA SER A 169 4.03 7.44 -1.40
C SER A 169 3.27 6.49 -0.50
N ALA A 170 3.33 5.20 -0.82
CA ALA A 170 2.75 4.15 0.02
C ALA A 170 3.54 3.93 1.32
N SER A 171 2.92 3.15 2.21
CA SER A 171 3.44 2.87 3.56
C SER A 171 4.72 2.05 3.63
N ILE A 172 5.01 1.29 2.58
CA ILE A 172 6.09 0.31 2.57
C ILE A 172 7.23 0.87 1.72
N ARG A 173 8.26 1.42 2.38
CA ARG A 173 9.37 2.09 1.69
C ARG A 173 10.32 1.11 1.01
N GLU A 174 10.23 -0.18 1.32
CA GLU A 174 11.04 -1.24 0.75
C GLU A 174 10.52 -1.70 -0.63
N GLN A 175 9.40 -1.19 -1.12
CA GLN A 175 8.90 -1.48 -2.47
C GLN A 175 9.86 -0.90 -3.52
N GLN A 176 10.09 -1.64 -4.60
CA GLN A 176 10.79 -1.13 -5.76
C GLN A 176 9.86 -0.28 -6.64
N VAL A 177 10.40 0.79 -7.23
CA VAL A 177 9.64 1.77 -8.03
C VAL A 177 8.85 1.12 -9.17
N GLY A 178 9.39 0.09 -9.83
CA GLY A 178 8.69 -0.64 -10.89
C GLY A 178 7.43 -1.34 -10.40
N GLY A 179 7.50 -2.06 -9.27
CA GLY A 179 6.30 -2.68 -8.69
C GLY A 179 5.34 -1.65 -8.09
N PHE A 180 5.90 -0.59 -7.52
CA PHE A 180 5.19 0.52 -6.88
C PHE A 180 4.28 1.27 -7.86
N THR A 181 4.74 1.55 -9.08
CA THR A 181 3.91 2.20 -10.10
C THR A 181 2.88 1.24 -10.71
N GLN A 182 3.22 -0.03 -10.87
CA GLN A 182 2.41 -0.99 -11.66
C GLN A 182 1.13 -1.48 -10.99
N VAL A 183 0.94 -1.27 -9.69
CA VAL A 183 -0.20 -1.85 -8.92
C VAL A 183 -1.19 -0.81 -8.41
N GLY A 184 -1.12 0.43 -8.89
CA GLY A 184 -1.98 1.53 -8.43
C GLY A 184 -1.66 1.99 -7.02
N ALA A 185 -0.37 2.04 -6.65
CA ALA A 185 0.02 2.47 -5.31
C ALA A 185 -0.39 3.91 -5.03
N HIS A 186 -0.66 4.21 -3.77
CA HIS A 186 -1.06 5.53 -3.30
C HIS A 186 -0.60 5.70 -1.85
N GLY A 187 -0.46 6.95 -1.42
CA GLY A 187 -0.39 7.29 0.00
C GLY A 187 -1.73 7.84 0.47
N THR A 188 -1.70 8.91 1.26
CA THR A 188 -2.90 9.52 1.83
C THR A 188 -2.90 11.04 1.60
N GLY A 189 -4.02 11.56 1.12
CA GLY A 189 -4.27 12.98 0.86
C GLY A 189 -5.32 13.14 -0.24
N ALA A 190 -6.45 13.78 0.06
CA ALA A 190 -7.57 13.95 -0.88
C ALA A 190 -7.18 14.70 -2.16
N ARG A 191 -6.19 15.60 -2.07
CA ARG A 191 -5.64 16.37 -3.19
C ARG A 191 -4.33 15.80 -3.75
N LEU A 192 -3.80 14.75 -3.12
CA LEU A 192 -2.53 14.17 -3.54
C LEU A 192 -2.78 13.10 -4.61
N PRO A 193 -2.08 13.16 -5.75
CA PRO A 193 -2.23 12.16 -6.79
C PRO A 193 -1.75 10.78 -6.31
N PRO A 194 -2.35 9.69 -6.81
CA PRO A 194 -1.78 8.36 -6.64
C PRO A 194 -0.46 8.27 -7.41
N VAL A 195 0.33 7.25 -7.13
CA VAL A 195 1.69 7.10 -7.66
C VAL A 195 1.68 6.95 -9.18
N ASP A 196 0.69 6.24 -9.72
CA ASP A 196 0.60 6.06 -11.16
C ASP A 196 0.37 7.40 -11.90
N GLU A 197 -0.28 8.38 -11.27
CA GLU A 197 -0.47 9.74 -11.81
C GLU A 197 0.80 10.60 -11.74
N GLN A 198 1.79 10.20 -10.93
CA GLN A 198 3.10 10.87 -10.87
C GLN A 198 4.03 10.44 -12.01
N LEU A 199 3.67 9.44 -12.83
CA LEU A 199 4.46 9.04 -13.99
C LEU A 199 4.33 10.04 -15.14
N ILE A 200 5.46 10.61 -15.55
CA ILE A 200 5.59 11.49 -16.73
C ILE A 200 5.90 10.66 -17.97
N SER A 201 6.81 9.69 -17.84
CA SER A 201 7.22 8.79 -18.92
C SER A 201 7.74 7.47 -18.36
N MET A 202 7.73 6.42 -19.17
CA MET A 202 8.31 5.13 -18.82
C MET A 202 8.92 4.46 -20.05
N LYS A 203 9.99 3.69 -19.82
CA LYS A 203 10.44 2.67 -20.76
C LYS A 203 9.73 1.37 -20.44
N LEU A 204 9.30 0.65 -21.47
CA LEU A 204 8.66 -0.65 -21.36
C LEU A 204 9.38 -1.65 -22.25
N VAL A 205 9.89 -2.74 -21.66
CA VAL A 205 10.50 -3.85 -22.39
C VAL A 205 9.46 -4.93 -22.58
N THR A 206 9.18 -5.24 -23.84
CA THR A 206 8.12 -6.15 -24.25
C THR A 206 8.71 -7.34 -25.02
N PRO A 207 8.15 -8.55 -24.86
CA PRO A 207 8.58 -9.73 -25.60
C PRO A 207 8.53 -9.56 -27.13
N ALA A 208 7.51 -8.88 -27.66
CA ALA A 208 7.32 -8.74 -29.11
C ALA A 208 8.04 -7.53 -29.73
N LYS A 209 7.99 -6.36 -29.09
CA LYS A 209 8.47 -5.10 -29.69
C LYS A 209 9.84 -4.63 -29.16
N GLY A 210 10.44 -5.37 -28.24
CA GLY A 210 11.66 -4.91 -27.56
C GLY A 210 11.36 -3.74 -26.62
N THR A 211 12.24 -2.75 -26.58
CA THR A 211 12.08 -1.57 -25.70
C THR A 211 11.31 -0.47 -26.42
N ILE A 212 10.23 -0.01 -25.82
CA ILE A 212 9.45 1.15 -26.27
C ILE A 212 9.43 2.24 -25.19
N GLU A 213 9.33 3.50 -25.62
CA GLU A 213 9.19 4.66 -24.74
C GLU A 213 7.75 5.16 -24.79
N LEU A 214 7.14 5.33 -23.62
CA LEU A 214 5.75 5.75 -23.46
C LEU A 214 5.70 7.04 -22.64
N SER A 215 4.82 7.96 -23.05
CA SER A 215 4.55 9.23 -22.36
C SER A 215 3.21 9.78 -22.83
N ASN A 216 2.76 10.90 -22.25
CA ASN A 216 1.55 11.57 -22.73
C ASN A 216 1.71 12.09 -24.19
N GLU A 217 2.94 12.34 -24.64
CA GLU A 217 3.26 12.78 -25.99
C GLU A 217 3.58 11.61 -26.95
N LYS A 218 4.00 10.46 -26.41
CA LYS A 218 4.39 9.26 -27.19
C LYS A 218 3.51 8.08 -26.79
N ASP A 219 2.57 7.74 -27.68
CA ASP A 219 1.60 6.65 -27.49
C ASP A 219 0.79 6.80 -26.17
N PRO A 220 -0.04 7.86 -26.06
CA PRO A 220 -0.76 8.17 -24.83
C PRO A 220 -1.72 7.05 -24.41
N GLU A 221 -2.40 6.41 -25.37
CA GLU A 221 -3.34 5.33 -25.07
C GLU A 221 -2.64 4.17 -24.35
N LEU A 222 -1.51 3.70 -24.89
CA LEU A 222 -0.74 2.65 -24.25
C LEU A 222 -0.06 3.13 -22.96
N PHE A 223 0.39 4.39 -22.91
CA PHE A 223 1.01 4.96 -21.71
C PHE A 223 0.06 4.94 -20.50
N TYR A 224 -1.16 5.47 -20.63
CA TYR A 224 -2.12 5.49 -19.53
C TYR A 224 -2.53 4.07 -19.09
N LEU A 225 -2.61 3.14 -20.03
CA LEU A 225 -2.87 1.73 -19.76
C LEU A 225 -1.70 1.05 -19.03
N ALA A 226 -0.46 1.33 -19.45
CA ALA A 226 0.78 0.72 -18.93
C ALA A 226 1.22 1.26 -17.57
N ARG A 227 0.87 2.51 -17.24
CA ARG A 227 1.12 3.13 -15.92
C ARG A 227 0.66 2.22 -14.76
N CYS A 228 -0.48 1.54 -14.91
CA CYS A 228 -0.99 0.52 -13.97
C CYS A 228 -1.18 -0.84 -14.68
N GLY A 229 -0.10 -1.32 -15.32
CA GLY A 229 -0.13 -2.52 -16.18
C GLY A 229 0.14 -3.86 -15.48
N LEU A 230 0.26 -3.89 -14.15
CA LEU A 230 0.47 -5.12 -13.35
C LEU A 230 1.72 -5.94 -13.77
N GLY A 231 2.66 -5.32 -14.49
CA GLY A 231 3.80 -5.99 -15.13
C GLY A 231 3.42 -7.01 -16.21
N GLY A 232 2.14 -7.05 -16.65
CA GLY A 232 1.66 -7.96 -17.70
C GLY A 232 1.89 -7.43 -19.10
N LEU A 233 1.91 -6.11 -19.29
CA LEU A 233 2.14 -5.46 -20.58
C LEU A 233 3.64 -5.35 -20.95
N GLY A 234 4.53 -5.53 -19.97
CA GLY A 234 5.97 -5.40 -20.16
C GLY A 234 6.72 -5.30 -18.83
N VAL A 235 8.04 -5.36 -18.91
CA VAL A 235 8.95 -5.07 -17.79
C VAL A 235 9.33 -3.60 -17.85
N VAL A 236 9.20 -2.88 -16.74
CA VAL A 236 9.53 -1.45 -16.64
C VAL A 236 10.95 -1.31 -16.12
N PRO A 237 11.98 -1.00 -16.94
CA PRO A 237 13.34 -0.78 -16.48
C PRO A 237 13.58 0.62 -15.89
N GLU A 238 12.87 1.63 -16.38
CA GLU A 238 13.17 3.04 -16.12
C GLU A 238 11.89 3.88 -16.22
N VAL A 239 11.78 4.85 -15.34
CA VAL A 239 10.65 5.78 -15.29
C VAL A 239 11.13 7.21 -15.08
N ILE A 240 10.32 8.16 -15.53
CA ILE A 240 10.41 9.57 -15.18
C ILE A 240 9.21 9.90 -14.31
N LEU A 241 9.48 10.37 -13.08
CA LEU A 241 8.46 10.72 -12.10
C LEU A 241 8.42 12.22 -11.87
N GLN A 242 7.22 12.75 -11.69
CA GLN A 242 6.98 14.08 -11.14
C GLN A 242 7.35 14.07 -9.66
N ILE A 243 8.09 15.10 -9.24
CA ILE A 243 8.48 15.33 -7.85
C ILE A 243 8.01 16.72 -7.42
N GLU A 244 8.12 17.00 -6.13
CA GLU A 244 7.79 18.30 -5.57
C GLU A 244 8.83 18.77 -4.56
N ALA A 245 8.70 20.02 -4.11
CA ALA A 245 9.58 20.56 -3.08
C ALA A 245 9.28 19.90 -1.73
N GLU A 246 10.31 19.52 -0.99
CA GLU A 246 10.14 19.01 0.36
C GLU A 246 9.67 20.16 1.27
N SER A 247 8.51 19.98 1.91
CA SER A 247 8.02 20.92 2.92
C SER A 247 8.76 20.67 4.24
N ASN A 248 9.81 21.46 4.48
CA ASN A 248 10.51 21.49 5.76
C ASN A 248 9.74 22.40 6.72
N ASP A 249 8.62 21.91 7.25
CA ASP A 249 7.88 22.55 8.34
C ASP A 249 8.43 21.98 9.67
N PRO A 250 9.41 22.65 10.33
CA PRO A 250 10.10 22.11 11.50
C PRO A 250 9.17 21.88 12.69
N GLU A 251 8.00 22.53 12.71
CA GLU A 251 6.98 22.24 13.72
C GLU A 251 6.44 20.80 13.58
N ILE A 252 6.27 20.28 12.36
CA ILE A 252 5.72 18.92 12.13
C ILE A 252 6.51 17.83 12.85
N ASP A 253 7.84 17.99 12.98
CA ASP A 253 8.70 17.02 13.67
C ASP A 253 8.64 17.14 15.21
N THR A 254 8.24 18.31 15.72
CA THR A 254 8.09 18.59 17.16
C THR A 254 6.68 18.32 17.68
N LEU A 255 5.67 18.36 16.81
CA LEU A 255 4.29 18.14 17.19
C LEU A 255 4.07 16.69 17.66
N SER A 256 3.29 16.54 18.72
CA SER A 256 2.75 15.25 19.08
C SER A 256 1.80 14.77 17.98
N PHE A 257 1.58 13.46 17.92
CA PHE A 257 0.67 12.83 16.96
C PHE A 257 -0.73 13.48 16.94
N THR A 258 -1.25 13.87 18.10
CA THR A 258 -2.59 14.45 18.24
C THR A 258 -2.64 15.85 17.64
N GLU A 259 -1.62 16.67 17.91
CA GLU A 259 -1.53 18.03 17.38
C GLU A 259 -1.29 18.02 15.87
N LEU A 260 -0.50 17.07 15.36
CA LEU A 260 -0.28 16.91 13.93
C LEU A 260 -1.57 16.47 13.22
N ARG A 261 -2.32 15.51 13.79
CA ARG A 261 -3.65 15.11 13.29
C ARG A 261 -4.61 16.30 13.25
N ASP A 262 -4.75 17.02 14.36
CA ASP A 262 -5.75 18.08 14.47
C ASP A 262 -5.40 19.25 13.55
N ARG A 263 -4.11 19.54 13.34
CA ARG A 263 -3.65 20.52 12.34
C ARG A 263 -3.85 20.05 10.89
N LEU A 264 -3.67 18.77 10.60
CA LEU A 264 -3.93 18.23 9.25
C LEU A 264 -5.43 18.25 8.92
N LEU A 265 -6.28 17.87 9.86
CA LEU A 265 -7.74 17.99 9.76
C LEU A 265 -8.17 19.47 9.65
N ALA A 266 -7.46 20.39 10.30
CA ALA A 266 -7.72 21.82 10.17
C ALA A 266 -7.21 22.43 8.85
N ARG A 267 -6.12 21.91 8.26
CA ARG A 267 -5.57 22.35 6.96
C ARG A 267 -6.34 21.79 5.77
N ASP A 268 -6.92 20.59 5.90
CA ASP A 268 -7.76 19.99 4.87
C ASP A 268 -9.05 19.39 5.49
N PRO A 269 -10.04 20.24 5.84
CA PRO A 269 -11.28 19.80 6.49
C PRO A 269 -12.14 18.86 5.63
N LEU A 270 -11.84 18.76 4.33
CA LEU A 270 -12.56 17.97 3.33
C LEU A 270 -12.00 16.54 3.15
N ALA A 271 -11.02 16.12 3.95
CA ALA A 271 -10.44 14.78 3.89
C ALA A 271 -11.37 13.64 4.35
N VAL A 272 -12.70 13.87 4.42
CA VAL A 272 -13.70 12.96 5.00
C VAL A 272 -14.88 12.73 4.06
N GLY A 273 -14.69 12.86 2.75
CA GLY A 273 -15.78 12.68 1.79
C GLY A 273 -15.37 11.96 0.52
N PHE A 274 -15.99 10.82 0.25
CA PHE A 274 -16.04 10.18 -1.06
C PHE A 274 -16.87 11.02 -2.04
N GLY A 275 -16.51 11.04 -3.33
CA GLY A 275 -17.20 11.83 -4.36
C GLY A 275 -16.26 12.85 -5.00
N SER A 276 -16.69 14.10 -5.11
CA SER A 276 -15.84 15.22 -5.57
C SER A 276 -15.50 16.14 -4.40
N LEU A 277 -14.32 16.78 -4.44
CA LEU A 277 -13.96 17.88 -3.53
C LEU A 277 -15.06 18.94 -3.43
N SER A 278 -15.77 19.17 -4.53
CA SER A 278 -16.85 20.16 -4.62
C SER A 278 -18.18 19.69 -4.03
N LYS A 279 -18.41 18.37 -3.99
CA LYS A 279 -19.67 17.72 -3.58
C LYS A 279 -19.40 16.35 -2.93
N PRO A 280 -19.09 16.32 -1.62
CA PRO A 280 -18.88 15.06 -0.90
C PRO A 280 -20.19 14.30 -0.73
N THR A 281 -20.14 12.98 -0.87
CA THR A 281 -21.29 12.07 -0.79
C THR A 281 -21.42 11.37 0.56
N MET A 282 -20.39 11.45 1.42
CA MET A 282 -20.28 10.79 2.73
C MET A 282 -20.37 9.26 2.72
N LYS A 283 -20.48 8.63 1.55
CA LYS A 283 -20.58 7.17 1.38
C LYS A 283 -19.43 6.39 2.01
N ASP A 284 -18.25 7.00 2.14
CA ASP A 284 -17.11 6.40 2.81
C ASP A 284 -17.29 6.27 4.32
N LEU A 285 -17.95 7.24 4.97
CA LEU A 285 -18.31 7.12 6.37
C LEU A 285 -19.39 6.05 6.57
N ASP A 286 -20.42 6.04 5.70
CA ASP A 286 -21.47 5.03 5.75
C ASP A 286 -20.89 3.62 5.54
N TYR A 287 -19.94 3.47 4.61
CA TYR A 287 -19.24 2.20 4.38
C TYR A 287 -18.51 1.74 5.64
N MET A 288 -17.79 2.65 6.31
CA MET A 288 -17.07 2.33 7.53
C MET A 288 -18.01 1.95 8.67
N GLU A 289 -19.08 2.71 8.89
CA GLU A 289 -20.08 2.39 9.90
C GLU A 289 -20.69 1.01 9.67
N ASN A 290 -21.13 0.72 8.45
CA ASN A 290 -21.70 -0.57 8.09
C ASN A 290 -20.68 -1.71 8.18
N LEU A 291 -19.41 -1.46 7.85
CA LEU A 291 -18.33 -2.43 8.01
C LEU A 291 -18.12 -2.80 9.49
N LEU A 292 -18.17 -1.81 10.39
CA LEU A 292 -17.97 -2.03 11.82
C LEU A 292 -19.15 -2.76 12.44
N GLN A 293 -20.37 -2.38 12.07
CA GLN A 293 -21.58 -3.10 12.49
C GLN A 293 -21.56 -4.55 12.00
N LEU A 294 -21.10 -4.79 10.77
CA LEU A 294 -20.93 -6.14 10.23
C LEU A 294 -19.89 -6.97 11.02
N ILE A 295 -18.76 -6.36 11.39
CA ILE A 295 -17.74 -7.01 12.22
C ILE A 295 -18.31 -7.39 13.59
N GLU A 296 -19.03 -6.46 14.24
CA GLU A 296 -19.63 -6.67 15.56
C GLU A 296 -20.70 -7.75 15.52
N LYS A 297 -21.58 -7.72 14.50
CA LYS A 297 -22.66 -8.70 14.32
C LYS A 297 -22.15 -10.12 14.11
N GLU A 298 -21.05 -10.30 13.38
CA GLU A 298 -20.49 -11.61 13.08
C GLU A 298 -19.70 -12.22 14.26
N ASP A 299 -19.57 -11.50 15.40
CA ASP A 299 -18.78 -11.88 16.59
C ASP A 299 -17.35 -12.33 16.23
N ARG A 300 -16.79 -11.74 15.17
CA ARG A 300 -15.44 -12.06 14.71
C ARG A 300 -14.47 -11.17 15.47
N PRO A 301 -13.50 -11.75 16.21
CA PRO A 301 -12.48 -10.96 16.87
C PRO A 301 -11.61 -10.35 15.78
N ALA A 302 -11.95 -9.15 15.30
CA ALA A 302 -11.16 -8.45 14.30
C ALA A 302 -9.75 -8.31 14.86
N PRO A 303 -8.72 -8.96 14.30
CA PRO A 303 -7.36 -8.66 14.74
C PRO A 303 -7.00 -7.32 14.07
N PRO A 304 -6.86 -6.19 14.80
CA PRO A 304 -6.66 -4.89 14.16
C PRO A 304 -5.20 -4.67 13.74
N PRO A 305 -4.91 -3.74 12.80
CA PRO A 305 -5.75 -2.58 12.42
C PRO A 305 -6.50 -2.71 11.09
N ILE A 306 -7.69 -2.10 11.05
CA ILE A 306 -8.26 -1.55 9.81
C ILE A 306 -7.56 -0.19 9.57
N GLU A 307 -7.35 0.23 8.33
CA GLU A 307 -6.84 1.57 8.00
C GLU A 307 -7.73 2.18 6.91
N GLN A 308 -7.98 3.48 6.96
CA GLN A 308 -8.68 4.21 5.91
C GLN A 308 -7.78 5.34 5.40
N HIS A 309 -7.74 5.51 4.08
CA HIS A 309 -6.92 6.50 3.38
C HIS A 309 -7.72 7.16 2.27
N TRP A 310 -7.28 8.34 1.83
CA TRP A 310 -7.89 9.05 0.70
C TRP A 310 -6.83 9.38 -0.34
N THR A 311 -7.21 9.42 -1.62
CA THR A 311 -6.33 9.86 -2.72
C THR A 311 -7.16 10.54 -3.79
N ALA A 312 -6.56 11.47 -4.52
CA ALA A 312 -7.17 12.03 -5.72
C ALA A 312 -7.31 10.94 -6.81
N ARG A 313 -8.12 11.23 -7.83
CA ARG A 313 -8.31 10.37 -9.00
C ARG A 313 -7.04 10.15 -9.83
N SER A 314 -7.00 9.01 -10.51
CA SER A 314 -6.04 8.68 -11.56
C SER A 314 -6.67 8.77 -12.96
N LYS A 315 -5.89 9.18 -13.96
CA LYS A 315 -6.25 9.06 -15.38
C LYS A 315 -5.95 7.69 -15.98
N SER A 316 -5.17 6.85 -15.29
CA SER A 316 -4.91 5.48 -15.74
C SER A 316 -6.17 4.65 -15.64
N PRO A 317 -6.69 4.08 -16.75
CA PRO A 317 -7.96 3.38 -16.73
C PRO A 317 -7.90 2.07 -15.96
N MET A 318 -6.71 1.49 -15.76
CA MET A 318 -6.50 0.32 -14.91
C MET A 318 -6.31 0.67 -13.43
N SER A 319 -6.21 1.94 -13.04
CA SER A 319 -6.06 2.30 -11.62
C SER A 319 -7.37 2.04 -10.86
N PRO A 320 -7.34 1.45 -9.64
CA PRO A 320 -8.55 1.30 -8.82
C PRO A 320 -9.27 2.63 -8.56
N VAL A 321 -8.50 3.72 -8.54
CA VAL A 321 -8.95 5.10 -8.34
C VAL A 321 -9.09 5.87 -9.67
N SER A 322 -9.35 5.16 -10.77
CA SER A 322 -9.60 5.75 -12.08
C SER A 322 -10.92 6.52 -12.13
N SER A 323 -10.89 7.75 -12.63
CA SER A 323 -12.11 8.52 -12.97
C SER A 323 -11.84 9.55 -14.06
N SER A 324 -12.89 9.92 -14.78
CA SER A 324 -12.90 11.09 -15.68
C SER A 324 -13.20 12.40 -14.94
N GLY A 325 -13.75 12.35 -13.71
CA GLY A 325 -13.97 13.53 -12.88
C GLY A 325 -12.66 14.08 -12.34
N GLU A 326 -12.31 15.32 -12.71
CA GLU A 326 -11.02 15.94 -12.33
C GLU A 326 -10.85 16.12 -10.82
N ASP A 327 -11.95 16.36 -10.10
CA ASP A 327 -11.96 16.62 -8.65
C ASP A 327 -12.39 15.39 -7.83
N ASP A 328 -12.43 14.20 -8.44
CA ASP A 328 -12.88 12.99 -7.77
C ASP A 328 -11.86 12.50 -6.72
N ILE A 329 -12.38 12.08 -5.58
CA ILE A 329 -11.63 11.53 -4.44
C ILE A 329 -12.07 10.10 -4.19
N PHE A 330 -11.08 9.26 -3.90
CA PHE A 330 -11.29 7.86 -3.56
C PHE A 330 -10.90 7.59 -2.11
N SER A 331 -11.75 6.84 -1.41
CA SER A 331 -11.48 6.28 -0.09
C SER A 331 -11.01 4.83 -0.25
N LEU A 332 -9.92 4.47 0.44
CA LEU A 332 -9.36 3.13 0.45
C LEU A 332 -9.38 2.57 1.86
N VAL A 333 -10.03 1.42 2.02
CA VAL A 333 -10.17 0.72 3.31
C VAL A 333 -9.34 -0.56 3.28
N ASP A 334 -8.40 -0.63 4.23
CA ASP A 334 -7.45 -1.72 4.36
C ASP A 334 -7.74 -2.52 5.61
N ILE A 335 -8.17 -3.77 5.43
CA ILE A 335 -8.43 -4.70 6.53
C ILE A 335 -7.23 -5.64 6.64
N ILE A 336 -6.45 -5.47 7.71
CA ILE A 336 -5.14 -6.13 7.84
C ILE A 336 -5.21 -7.27 8.86
N MET A 337 -5.17 -8.50 8.36
CA MET A 337 -4.91 -9.68 9.19
C MET A 337 -3.40 -9.94 9.27
N TYR A 338 -2.86 -10.01 10.49
CA TYR A 338 -1.44 -10.30 10.72
C TYR A 338 -1.19 -11.80 10.81
N LEU A 339 -0.35 -12.29 9.90
CA LEU A 339 0.12 -13.66 9.91
C LEU A 339 1.43 -13.75 10.72
N ARG A 340 1.34 -13.73 12.06
CA ARG A 340 2.52 -13.68 12.95
C ARG A 340 3.16 -15.04 13.24
N THR A 341 2.49 -16.12 12.87
CA THR A 341 2.90 -17.48 13.20
C THR A 341 3.58 -18.17 12.02
N SER A 342 4.65 -18.89 12.31
CA SER A 342 5.30 -19.83 11.38
C SER A 342 4.63 -21.21 11.39
N ASP A 343 3.71 -21.46 12.34
CA ASP A 343 2.96 -22.71 12.41
C ASP A 343 2.01 -22.85 11.22
N ALA A 344 2.09 -23.97 10.53
CA ALA A 344 1.36 -24.18 9.28
C ALA A 344 -0.15 -24.26 9.49
N TRP A 345 -0.59 -24.83 10.62
CA TRP A 345 -2.00 -25.02 10.91
C TRP A 345 -2.67 -23.70 11.29
N GLN A 346 -2.08 -22.93 12.21
CA GLN A 346 -2.56 -21.59 12.55
C GLN A 346 -2.57 -20.64 11.34
N ARG A 347 -1.59 -20.76 10.43
CA ARG A 347 -1.58 -20.00 9.17
C ARG A 347 -2.76 -20.36 8.28
N LYS A 348 -3.10 -21.65 8.20
CA LYS A 348 -4.25 -22.12 7.43
C LYS A 348 -5.55 -21.56 8.01
N GLU A 349 -5.75 -21.63 9.32
CA GLU A 349 -6.93 -21.07 10.00
C GLU A 349 -7.09 -19.57 9.75
N ILE A 350 -6.04 -18.77 9.96
CA ILE A 350 -6.08 -17.32 9.70
C ILE A 350 -6.39 -17.04 8.22
N THR A 351 -5.87 -17.87 7.32
CA THR A 351 -6.13 -17.72 5.87
C THR A 351 -7.58 -18.04 5.53
N GLU A 352 -8.15 -19.10 6.12
CA GLU A 352 -9.56 -19.47 5.92
C GLU A 352 -10.49 -18.39 6.48
N GLU A 353 -10.18 -17.84 7.67
CA GLU A 353 -10.91 -16.73 8.26
C GLU A 353 -10.83 -15.47 7.39
N PHE A 354 -9.66 -15.15 6.83
CA PHE A 354 -9.50 -14.05 5.88
C PHE A 354 -10.42 -14.19 4.67
N PHE A 355 -10.49 -15.38 4.06
CA PHE A 355 -11.35 -15.60 2.89
C PHE A 355 -12.83 -15.56 3.24
N SER A 356 -13.22 -16.09 4.41
CA SER A 356 -14.59 -15.98 4.91
C SER A 356 -14.98 -14.52 5.11
N TYR A 357 -14.15 -13.75 5.82
CA TYR A 357 -14.40 -12.33 6.07
C TYR A 357 -14.44 -11.50 4.79
N ARG A 358 -13.54 -11.78 3.83
CA ARG A 358 -13.54 -11.18 2.49
C ARG A 358 -14.86 -11.45 1.77
N SER A 359 -15.33 -12.69 1.77
CA SER A 359 -16.59 -13.06 1.10
C SER A 359 -17.75 -12.27 1.68
N VAL A 360 -17.90 -12.26 3.01
CA VAL A 360 -18.98 -11.53 3.70
C VAL A 360 -18.94 -10.03 3.43
N THR A 361 -17.77 -9.39 3.53
CA THR A 361 -17.62 -7.95 3.22
C THR A 361 -17.85 -7.64 1.74
N GLN A 362 -17.47 -8.55 0.84
CA GLN A 362 -17.67 -8.38 -0.59
C GLN A 362 -19.16 -8.45 -0.94
N THR A 363 -19.86 -9.49 -0.51
CA THR A 363 -21.28 -9.73 -0.80
C THR A 363 -22.20 -8.74 -0.08
N SER A 364 -21.89 -8.34 1.16
CA SER A 364 -22.79 -7.52 1.96
C SER A 364 -22.64 -6.01 1.72
N LEU A 365 -21.42 -5.55 1.37
CA LEU A 365 -21.11 -4.12 1.30
C LEU A 365 -20.61 -3.69 -0.08
N SER A 366 -19.77 -4.48 -0.74
CA SER A 366 -18.96 -3.94 -1.83
C SER A 366 -19.77 -3.53 -3.06
N ASP A 367 -20.93 -4.12 -3.30
CA ASP A 367 -21.78 -3.76 -4.45
C ASP A 367 -22.56 -2.46 -4.22
N GLN A 368 -23.02 -2.23 -2.98
CA GLN A 368 -23.76 -1.02 -2.62
C GLN A 368 -22.90 0.26 -2.77
N TYR A 369 -21.60 0.12 -2.58
CA TYR A 369 -20.63 1.22 -2.58
C TYR A 369 -19.73 1.22 -3.81
N SER A 370 -19.95 0.33 -4.79
CA SER A 370 -19.08 0.17 -5.96
C SER A 370 -17.60 0.06 -5.57
N ALA A 371 -17.32 -0.72 -4.52
CA ALA A 371 -15.96 -0.89 -4.01
C ALA A 371 -15.19 -1.88 -4.90
N TYR A 372 -13.90 -1.63 -5.13
CA TYR A 372 -13.04 -2.53 -5.92
C TYR A 372 -11.77 -2.85 -5.16
N ALA A 373 -11.33 -4.11 -5.27
CA ALA A 373 -10.11 -4.55 -4.64
C ALA A 373 -8.89 -3.88 -5.30
N HIS A 374 -7.98 -3.36 -4.48
CA HIS A 374 -6.69 -2.87 -4.92
C HIS A 374 -5.85 -4.02 -5.53
N TRP A 375 -5.09 -3.78 -6.61
CA TRP A 375 -4.39 -4.84 -7.36
C TRP A 375 -3.35 -5.63 -6.57
N ALA A 376 -2.67 -5.00 -5.61
CA ALA A 376 -1.77 -5.70 -4.67
C ALA A 376 -2.49 -6.61 -3.65
N LYS A 377 -3.82 -6.54 -3.56
CA LYS A 377 -4.67 -7.22 -2.57
C LYS A 377 -5.75 -8.09 -3.20
N ILE A 378 -6.02 -7.95 -4.50
CA ILE A 378 -7.01 -8.77 -5.20
C ILE A 378 -6.63 -10.25 -5.14
N GLU A 379 -7.61 -11.07 -4.80
CA GLU A 379 -7.49 -12.52 -4.76
C GLU A 379 -8.43 -13.16 -5.77
N VAL A 380 -7.97 -14.29 -6.31
CA VAL A 380 -8.81 -15.14 -7.15
C VAL A 380 -9.61 -16.06 -6.22
N PRO A 381 -10.94 -16.10 -6.34
CA PRO A 381 -11.78 -17.00 -5.57
C PRO A 381 -11.31 -18.45 -5.67
N LYS A 382 -11.47 -19.19 -4.56
CA LYS A 382 -11.25 -20.65 -4.56
C LYS A 382 -12.42 -21.37 -5.22
N ASP A 383 -13.62 -20.86 -5.00
CA ASP A 383 -14.82 -21.34 -5.66
C ASP A 383 -14.76 -21.01 -7.16
N LYS A 384 -15.14 -21.99 -7.97
CA LYS A 384 -15.19 -21.83 -9.43
C LYS A 384 -16.41 -21.02 -9.85
N ASP A 385 -17.48 -21.03 -9.06
CA ASP A 385 -18.72 -20.35 -9.39
C ASP A 385 -18.63 -18.83 -9.09
N GLU A 386 -17.79 -18.42 -8.14
CA GLU A 386 -17.48 -17.00 -7.85
C GLU A 386 -16.52 -16.36 -8.88
N LEU A 387 -15.77 -17.16 -9.64
CA LEU A 387 -14.77 -16.62 -10.57
C LEU A 387 -15.40 -15.83 -11.75
N PRO A 388 -16.46 -16.33 -12.42
CA PRO A 388 -17.18 -15.56 -13.43
C PRO A 388 -17.73 -14.22 -12.91
N GLU A 389 -18.25 -14.19 -11.68
CA GLU A 389 -18.76 -12.96 -11.05
C GLU A 389 -17.65 -11.93 -10.86
N LEU A 390 -16.48 -12.36 -10.37
CA LEU A 390 -15.30 -11.50 -10.27
C LEU A 390 -14.88 -10.97 -11.65
N GLN A 391 -14.83 -11.82 -12.67
CA GLN A 391 -14.45 -11.44 -14.02
C GLN A 391 -15.43 -10.42 -14.63
N ALA A 392 -16.73 -10.63 -14.45
CA ALA A 392 -17.77 -9.70 -14.90
C ALA A 392 -17.60 -8.32 -14.24
N ARG A 393 -17.44 -8.30 -12.91
CA ARG A 393 -17.22 -7.07 -12.14
C ARG A 393 -15.93 -6.34 -12.54
N LEU A 394 -14.86 -7.06 -12.85
CA LEU A 394 -13.62 -6.45 -13.34
C LEU A 394 -13.80 -5.84 -14.73
N ARG A 395 -14.51 -6.53 -15.63
CA ARG A 395 -14.78 -6.03 -16.99
C ARG A 395 -15.76 -4.84 -16.99
N GLU A 396 -16.68 -4.79 -16.03
CA GLU A 396 -17.55 -3.63 -15.83
C GLU A 396 -16.78 -2.37 -15.42
N ARG A 397 -15.77 -2.51 -14.55
CA ARG A 397 -15.01 -1.39 -14.01
C ARG A 397 -13.80 -0.97 -14.83
N PHE A 398 -13.06 -1.93 -15.35
CA PHE A 398 -11.77 -1.71 -16.00
C PHE A 398 -11.87 -2.10 -17.48
N PRO A 399 -11.10 -1.46 -18.39
CA PRO A 399 -11.13 -1.78 -19.82
C PRO A 399 -10.34 -3.08 -20.10
N VAL A 400 -10.83 -4.20 -19.57
CA VAL A 400 -10.19 -5.52 -19.66
C VAL A 400 -9.93 -5.93 -21.11
N ASP A 401 -10.84 -5.59 -22.02
CA ASP A 401 -10.68 -5.90 -23.45
C ASP A 401 -9.54 -5.12 -24.11
N ALA A 402 -9.42 -3.82 -23.80
CA ALA A 402 -8.32 -3.00 -24.28
C ALA A 402 -6.98 -3.47 -23.67
N TYR A 403 -6.97 -3.81 -22.38
CA TYR A 403 -5.82 -4.39 -21.69
C TYR A 403 -5.38 -5.70 -22.33
N ASN A 404 -6.32 -6.62 -22.59
CA ASN A 404 -6.04 -7.90 -23.24
C ASN A 404 -5.54 -7.73 -24.67
N LYS A 405 -6.11 -6.78 -25.43
CA LYS A 405 -5.63 -6.45 -26.77
C LYS A 405 -4.18 -5.97 -26.74
N ALA A 406 -3.85 -5.03 -25.84
CA ALA A 406 -2.48 -4.55 -25.66
C ALA A 406 -1.54 -5.69 -25.22
N LEU A 407 -1.99 -6.58 -24.33
CA LEU A 407 -1.21 -7.75 -23.90
C LEU A 407 -0.89 -8.67 -25.09
N MET A 408 -1.86 -8.97 -25.96
CA MET A 408 -1.60 -9.79 -27.16
C MET A 408 -0.65 -9.13 -28.15
N GLU A 409 -0.68 -7.80 -28.26
CA GLU A 409 0.19 -7.05 -29.16
C GLU A 409 1.65 -6.98 -28.65
N LEU A 410 1.83 -6.83 -27.34
CA LEU A 410 3.14 -6.67 -26.71
C LEU A 410 3.78 -8.02 -26.31
N ASP A 411 2.96 -9.02 -26.04
CA ASP A 411 3.36 -10.35 -25.58
C ASP A 411 2.41 -11.46 -26.09
N PRO A 412 2.44 -11.78 -27.40
CA PRO A 412 1.54 -12.77 -28.01
C PRO A 412 1.76 -14.18 -27.46
N ASN A 413 2.94 -14.48 -26.94
CA ASN A 413 3.27 -15.77 -26.34
C ASN A 413 2.92 -15.85 -24.84
N LYS A 414 2.35 -14.78 -24.25
CA LYS A 414 1.98 -14.69 -22.83
C LYS A 414 3.17 -15.04 -21.90
N VAL A 415 4.38 -14.64 -22.30
CA VAL A 415 5.61 -14.79 -21.51
C VAL A 415 5.45 -14.16 -20.13
N LEU A 416 4.92 -12.94 -20.05
CA LEU A 416 4.75 -12.14 -18.85
C LEU A 416 3.50 -12.47 -18.02
N SER A 417 2.81 -13.54 -18.38
CA SER A 417 1.59 -13.99 -17.73
C SER A 417 1.83 -14.99 -16.59
N ASN A 418 0.85 -15.11 -15.70
CA ASN A 418 0.75 -16.21 -14.74
C ASN A 418 -0.72 -16.62 -14.56
N ALA A 419 -0.94 -17.73 -13.83
CA ALA A 419 -2.29 -18.26 -13.62
C ALA A 419 -3.25 -17.28 -12.92
N LYS A 420 -2.73 -16.32 -12.13
CA LYS A 420 -3.55 -15.31 -11.48
C LYS A 420 -4.03 -14.26 -12.49
N LEU A 421 -3.13 -13.69 -13.29
CA LEU A 421 -3.48 -12.74 -14.35
C LEU A 421 -4.41 -13.35 -15.39
N GLU A 422 -4.16 -14.60 -15.81
CA GLU A 422 -5.02 -15.33 -16.76
C GLU A 422 -6.45 -15.53 -16.25
N LYS A 423 -6.63 -15.67 -14.93
CA LYS A 423 -7.96 -15.77 -14.32
C LYS A 423 -8.63 -14.41 -14.13
N LEU A 424 -7.88 -13.36 -13.82
CA LEU A 424 -8.42 -12.00 -13.68
C LEU A 424 -8.80 -11.40 -15.05
N PHE A 425 -7.99 -11.68 -16.07
CA PHE A 425 -8.13 -11.15 -17.42
C PHE A 425 -8.10 -12.29 -18.43
N PRO A 426 -9.17 -13.11 -18.51
CA PRO A 426 -9.23 -14.16 -19.50
C PRO A 426 -9.25 -13.53 -20.90
N VAL A 427 -8.32 -13.98 -21.74
CA VAL A 427 -8.32 -13.64 -23.17
C VAL A 427 -9.42 -14.50 -23.79
N LEU A 428 -10.51 -13.86 -24.22
CA LEU A 428 -11.52 -14.54 -25.02
C LEU A 428 -10.87 -14.88 -26.35
N GLU A 429 -10.46 -16.14 -26.54
CA GLU A 429 -10.22 -16.62 -27.89
C GLU A 429 -11.57 -16.52 -28.61
N HIS A 430 -11.63 -15.71 -29.67
CA HIS A 430 -12.73 -15.83 -30.61
C HIS A 430 -12.78 -17.30 -31.00
N VAL A 431 -13.81 -18.01 -30.53
CA VAL A 431 -14.17 -19.33 -31.04
C VAL A 431 -14.12 -19.18 -32.55
N HIS A 432 -13.12 -19.79 -33.18
CA HIS A 432 -13.14 -20.00 -34.61
C HIS A 432 -14.41 -20.80 -34.84
N GLN A 433 -15.48 -20.12 -35.26
CA GLN A 433 -16.64 -20.78 -35.80
C GLN A 433 -16.09 -21.65 -36.93
N ALA A 434 -16.19 -22.96 -36.71
CA ALA A 434 -15.92 -23.95 -37.72
C ALA A 434 -16.67 -23.56 -38.99
N LYS A 435 -15.95 -23.57 -40.12
CA LYS A 435 -16.57 -23.54 -41.44
C LYS A 435 -17.51 -24.73 -41.62
#